data_AF-A0A1G0MAU1-F1
#
_entry.id   AF-A0A1G0MAU1-F1
#
_cell.length_a   1.000
_cell.length_b   1.000
_cell.length_c   1.000
_cell.angle_alpha   90.00
_cell.angle_beta   90.00
_cell.angle_gamma   90.00
#
_symmetry.space_group_name_H-M   'P 1'
#
loop_
_entity.id
_entity.type
_entity.pdbx_description
1 polymer ?
#
loop_
_entity_poly.entity_id
_entity_poly.type
_entity_poly.pdbx_seq_one_letter_code
_entity_poly.pdbx_strand_id
1 'polypeptide(L)'
;MRMLAAAIILSILLPCLSYAGASGDAVMAIMKLEARCEAGISHRDFAPAIGEAKFAVNVFLKSKEAADNIKLAESINKVMAHYMAANLVWRIKLPRYSGSAKVEKGSIGENFLQQYPEIDNFDKTRGQGGIVERGGTRPDGTVEKQIYVAGAVGYAIKRASEELKIADSLLSRNN
;
A
#
# COMPACT_ATOMS: atom_id res chain seq x y z
N MET A 1 -33.79 36.85 -24.49
CA MET A 1 -32.86 35.71 -24.67
C MET A 1 -31.42 35.94 -24.15
N ARG A 2 -31.09 37.07 -23.51
CA ARG A 2 -29.75 37.30 -22.91
C ARG A 2 -29.64 36.91 -21.43
N MET A 3 -30.76 36.66 -20.74
CA MET A 3 -30.77 36.23 -19.33
C MET A 3 -30.53 34.72 -19.13
N LEU A 4 -30.61 33.91 -20.20
CA LEU A 4 -30.39 32.46 -20.12
C LEU A 4 -28.90 32.06 -20.08
N ALA A 5 -28.00 32.93 -20.55
CA ALA A 5 -26.56 32.66 -20.55
C ALA A 5 -25.92 32.82 -19.16
N ALA A 6 -26.47 33.67 -18.29
CA ALA A 6 -25.92 33.90 -16.95
C ALA A 6 -26.20 32.74 -15.98
N ALA A 7 -27.29 32.00 -16.18
CA ALA A 7 -27.66 30.87 -15.33
C ALA A 7 -26.77 29.62 -15.56
N ILE A 8 -26.19 29.47 -16.76
CA ILE A 8 -25.34 28.31 -17.11
C ILE A 8 -23.92 28.46 -16.55
N ILE A 9 -23.43 29.69 -16.39
CA ILE A 9 -22.08 29.96 -15.86
C ILE A 9 -22.01 29.70 -14.35
N LEU A 10 -23.12 29.89 -13.62
CA LEU A 10 -23.17 29.65 -12.17
C LEU A 10 -23.19 28.15 -11.81
N SER A 11 -23.62 27.28 -12.74
CA SER A 11 -23.63 25.82 -12.58
C SER A 11 -22.25 25.17 -12.75
N ILE A 12 -21.26 25.92 -13.25
CA ILE A 12 -19.88 25.45 -13.45
C ILE A 12 -19.03 25.68 -12.18
N LEU A 13 -19.57 26.37 -11.17
CA LEU A 13 -19.04 26.35 -9.80
C LEU A 13 -19.45 25.04 -9.09
N LEU A 14 -19.22 23.91 -9.78
CA LEU A 14 -19.25 22.59 -9.18
C LEU A 14 -18.47 22.67 -7.86
N PRO A 15 -19.06 22.23 -6.73
CA PRO A 15 -18.31 22.11 -5.50
C PRO A 15 -17.17 21.16 -5.81
N CYS A 16 -15.97 21.70 -5.94
CA CYS A 16 -14.77 20.91 -5.79
C CYS A 16 -14.97 20.29 -4.42
N LEU A 17 -15.25 18.98 -4.37
CA LEU A 17 -15.29 18.19 -3.14
C LEU A 17 -13.90 18.32 -2.53
N SER A 18 -13.70 19.43 -1.85
CA SER A 18 -12.56 19.71 -1.04
C SER A 18 -12.88 18.88 0.19
N TYR A 19 -12.22 17.75 0.34
CA TYR A 19 -12.19 17.07 1.62
C TYR A 19 -11.46 18.02 2.58
N ALA A 20 -12.19 19.00 3.11
CA ALA A 20 -11.65 20.02 3.97
C ALA A 20 -11.45 19.39 5.35
N GLY A 21 -10.31 18.73 5.54
CA GLY A 21 -10.00 18.00 6.76
C GLY A 21 -8.68 17.25 6.64
N ALA A 22 -8.02 17.02 7.77
CA ALA A 22 -6.75 16.30 7.77
C ALA A 22 -6.93 14.85 7.28
N SER A 23 -8.09 14.24 7.57
CA SER A 23 -8.45 12.91 7.06
C SER A 23 -8.53 12.86 5.52
N GLY A 24 -9.13 13.89 4.92
CA GLY A 24 -9.23 14.09 3.49
C GLY A 24 -7.88 14.15 2.80
N ASP A 25 -7.01 15.02 3.32
CA ASP A 25 -5.64 15.17 2.83
C ASP A 25 -4.86 13.85 2.95
N ALA A 26 -5.04 13.11 4.04
CA ALA A 26 -4.40 11.80 4.23
C ALA A 26 -4.87 10.77 3.20
N VAL A 27 -6.18 10.61 2.98
CA VAL A 27 -6.73 9.67 1.98
C VAL A 27 -6.30 10.08 0.57
N MET A 28 -6.39 11.37 0.23
CA MET A 28 -5.95 11.87 -1.08
C MET A 28 -4.45 11.65 -1.32
N ALA A 29 -3.60 11.83 -0.29
CA ALA A 29 -2.18 11.57 -0.41
C ALA A 29 -1.88 10.08 -0.65
N ILE A 30 -2.63 9.19 -0.01
CA ILE A 30 -2.53 7.74 -0.25
C ILE A 30 -3.04 7.36 -1.65
N MET A 31 -4.16 7.93 -2.11
CA MET A 31 -4.66 7.71 -3.48
C MET A 31 -3.63 8.16 -4.53
N LYS A 32 -2.93 9.27 -4.31
CA LYS A 32 -1.82 9.70 -5.18
C LYS A 32 -0.68 8.70 -5.18
N LEU A 33 -0.36 8.08 -4.05
CA LEU A 33 0.64 7.01 -3.97
C LEU A 33 0.17 5.76 -4.73
N GLU A 34 -1.09 5.35 -4.58
CA GLU A 34 -1.68 4.22 -5.32
C GLU A 34 -1.62 4.45 -6.83
N ALA A 35 -2.06 5.62 -7.31
CA ALA A 35 -2.02 5.97 -8.72
C ALA A 35 -0.60 5.92 -9.31
N ARG A 36 0.42 6.34 -8.53
CA ARG A 36 1.82 6.18 -8.96
C ARG A 36 2.23 4.71 -9.05
N CYS A 37 1.77 3.86 -8.13
CA CYS A 37 2.05 2.42 -8.18
C CYS A 37 1.43 1.77 -9.42
N GLU A 38 0.16 2.09 -9.72
CA GLU A 38 -0.56 1.62 -10.91
C GLU A 38 0.11 2.06 -12.21
N ALA A 39 0.67 3.28 -12.24
CA ALA A 39 1.43 3.81 -13.37
C ALA A 39 2.82 3.18 -13.55
N GLY A 40 3.27 2.33 -12.62
CA GLY A 40 4.59 1.69 -12.67
C GLY A 40 5.70 2.56 -12.07
N ILE A 41 5.59 2.85 -10.77
CA ILE A 41 6.64 3.57 -10.02
C ILE A 41 7.95 2.79 -9.95
N SER A 42 9.08 3.49 -10.08
CA SER A 42 10.40 2.88 -9.91
C SER A 42 10.72 2.65 -8.44
N HIS A 43 11.60 1.69 -8.12
CA HIS A 43 12.09 1.48 -6.76
C HIS A 43 12.68 2.76 -6.13
N ARG A 44 13.35 3.59 -6.93
CA ARG A 44 13.98 4.83 -6.45
C ARG A 44 12.95 5.88 -6.04
N ASP A 45 11.84 5.95 -6.77
CA ASP A 45 10.79 6.94 -6.56
C ASP A 45 9.76 6.49 -5.53
N PHE A 46 9.67 5.18 -5.27
CA PHE A 46 8.72 4.60 -4.33
C PHE A 46 8.92 5.07 -2.89
N ALA A 47 10.16 5.06 -2.39
CA ALA A 47 10.44 5.49 -1.02
C ALA A 47 10.13 6.98 -0.77
N PRO A 48 10.53 7.93 -1.64
CA PRO A 48 10.07 9.32 -1.57
C PRO A 48 8.55 9.47 -1.60
N ALA A 49 7.86 8.75 -2.48
CA ALA A 49 6.40 8.81 -2.58
C ALA A 49 5.70 8.34 -1.29
N ILE A 50 6.22 7.29 -0.64
CA ILE A 50 5.76 6.87 0.68
C ILE A 50 6.00 7.96 1.72
N GLY A 51 7.13 8.66 1.67
CA GLY A 51 7.44 9.77 2.57
C GLY A 51 6.43 10.91 2.47
N GLU A 52 6.07 11.30 1.26
CA GLU A 52 5.04 12.32 0.98
C GLU A 52 3.68 11.91 1.56
N ALA A 53 3.21 10.69 1.28
CA ALA A 53 1.94 10.20 1.81
C ALA A 53 1.95 10.09 3.34
N LYS A 54 3.05 9.58 3.91
CA LYS A 54 3.23 9.41 5.36
C LYS A 54 3.17 10.73 6.11
N PHE A 55 3.61 11.83 5.51
CA PHE A 55 3.51 13.15 6.13
C PHE A 55 2.04 13.52 6.38
N ALA A 56 1.19 13.49 5.35
CA ALA A 56 -0.23 13.79 5.48
C ALA A 56 -0.94 12.85 6.46
N VAL A 57 -0.63 11.55 6.41
CA VAL A 57 -1.15 10.55 7.35
C VAL A 57 -0.77 10.89 8.79
N ASN A 58 0.48 11.26 9.06
CA ASN A 58 0.90 11.63 10.41
C ASN A 58 0.24 12.90 10.92
N VAL A 59 -0.05 13.87 10.03
CA VAL A 59 -0.81 15.07 10.39
C VAL A 59 -2.22 14.67 10.82
N PHE A 60 -2.90 13.82 10.05
CA PHE A 60 -4.22 13.29 10.41
C PHE A 60 -4.19 12.51 11.73
N LEU A 61 -3.31 11.53 11.88
CA LEU A 61 -3.27 10.66 13.08
C LEU A 61 -2.98 11.41 14.38
N LYS A 62 -2.40 12.62 14.30
CA LYS A 62 -2.16 13.50 15.46
C LYS A 62 -3.27 14.52 15.71
N SER A 63 -4.23 14.64 14.79
CA SER A 63 -5.34 15.59 14.89
C SER A 63 -6.43 15.09 15.85
N LYS A 64 -7.26 16.02 16.33
CA LYS A 64 -8.49 15.66 17.07
C LYS A 64 -9.43 14.80 16.21
N GLU A 65 -9.47 15.06 14.91
CA GLU A 65 -10.31 14.33 13.95
C GLU A 65 -10.02 12.82 13.95
N ALA A 66 -8.76 12.41 14.11
CA ALA A 66 -8.40 10.99 14.22
C ALA A 66 -8.88 10.37 15.55
N ALA A 67 -8.86 11.13 16.65
CA ALA A 67 -9.41 10.68 17.93
C ALA A 67 -10.93 10.51 17.87
N ASP A 68 -11.62 11.38 17.14
CA ASP A 68 -13.07 11.29 16.92
C ASP A 68 -13.43 10.16 15.91
N ASN A 69 -12.50 9.77 15.04
CA ASN A 69 -12.70 8.78 13.97
C ASN A 69 -11.71 7.61 14.02
N ILE A 70 -11.67 6.88 15.14
CA ILE A 70 -10.69 5.80 15.39
C ILE A 70 -10.64 4.75 14.27
N LYS A 71 -11.79 4.30 13.75
CA LYS A 71 -11.82 3.29 12.67
C LYS A 71 -11.13 3.76 11.39
N LEU A 72 -11.29 5.03 11.04
CA LEU A 72 -10.65 5.63 9.89
C LEU A 72 -9.14 5.75 10.13
N ALA A 73 -8.73 6.20 11.31
CA ALA A 73 -7.33 6.26 11.73
C ALA A 73 -6.63 4.89 11.66
N GLU A 74 -7.28 3.84 12.16
CA GLU A 74 -6.77 2.47 12.10
C GLU A 74 -6.64 1.99 10.65
N SER A 75 -7.64 2.23 9.80
CA SER A 75 -7.62 1.81 8.41
C SER A 75 -6.51 2.53 7.63
N ILE A 76 -6.40 3.85 7.75
CA ILE A 76 -5.31 4.64 7.15
C ILE A 76 -3.94 4.15 7.62
N ASN A 77 -3.78 3.85 8.91
CA ASN A 77 -2.54 3.34 9.45
C ASN A 77 -2.18 1.96 8.87
N LYS A 78 -3.16 1.07 8.68
CA LYS A 78 -2.97 -0.23 8.01
C LYS A 78 -2.55 -0.07 6.55
N VAL A 79 -3.18 0.84 5.81
CA VAL A 79 -2.77 1.13 4.41
C VAL A 79 -1.29 1.50 4.36
N MET A 80 -0.86 2.42 5.23
CA MET A 80 0.55 2.81 5.30
C MET A 80 1.47 1.67 5.73
N ALA A 81 1.05 0.81 6.65
CA ALA A 81 1.81 -0.37 7.06
C ALA A 81 2.05 -1.33 5.88
N HIS A 82 1.06 -1.51 5.01
CA HIS A 82 1.20 -2.33 3.80
C HIS A 82 2.19 -1.72 2.79
N TYR A 83 2.11 -0.42 2.51
CA TYR A 83 3.10 0.27 1.66
C TYR A 83 4.51 0.23 2.25
N MET A 84 4.65 0.38 3.57
CA MET A 84 5.95 0.26 4.24
C MET A 84 6.53 -1.16 4.17
N ALA A 85 5.68 -2.19 4.29
CA ALA A 85 6.09 -3.58 4.10
C ALA A 85 6.57 -3.83 2.66
N ALA A 86 5.83 -3.32 1.66
CA ALA A 86 6.23 -3.39 0.25
C ALA A 86 7.61 -2.75 0.04
N ASN A 87 7.85 -1.56 0.61
CA ASN A 87 9.14 -0.88 0.51
C ASN A 87 10.27 -1.67 1.18
N LEU A 88 10.01 -2.29 2.32
CA LEU A 88 11.00 -3.12 3.00
C LEU A 88 11.41 -4.32 2.14
N VAL A 89 10.45 -5.01 1.52
CA VAL A 89 10.71 -6.14 0.62
C VAL A 89 11.44 -5.69 -0.65
N TRP A 90 11.06 -4.55 -1.21
CA TRP A 90 11.69 -4.03 -2.43
C TRP A 90 13.16 -3.65 -2.22
N ARG A 91 13.55 -3.30 -0.99
CA ARG A 91 14.94 -3.02 -0.60
C ARG A 91 15.81 -4.26 -0.46
N ILE A 92 15.24 -5.48 -0.55
CA ILE A 92 16.04 -6.70 -0.50
C ILE A 92 16.99 -6.74 -1.69
N LYS A 93 18.30 -6.90 -1.42
CA LYS A 93 19.30 -7.09 -2.47
C LYS A 93 19.09 -8.45 -3.13
N LEU A 94 18.68 -8.43 -4.39
CA LEU A 94 18.50 -9.64 -5.17
C LEU A 94 19.83 -10.07 -5.84
N PRO A 95 20.14 -11.38 -5.87
CA PRO A 95 21.09 -11.94 -6.82
C PRO A 95 20.67 -11.55 -8.24
N ARG A 96 21.64 -11.28 -9.13
CA ARG A 96 21.41 -10.73 -10.49
C ARG A 96 20.36 -11.47 -11.34
N TYR A 97 20.05 -12.73 -11.02
CA TYR A 97 19.18 -13.57 -11.84
C TYR A 97 18.00 -14.20 -11.08
N SER A 98 17.90 -14.07 -9.74
CA SER A 98 16.98 -14.93 -9.00
C SER A 98 15.60 -14.32 -8.76
N GLY A 99 15.38 -13.00 -8.83
CA GLY A 99 14.08 -12.36 -8.53
C GLY A 99 13.51 -12.61 -7.11
N SER A 100 14.15 -13.52 -6.37
CA SER A 100 13.71 -14.13 -5.14
C SER A 100 14.83 -14.04 -4.11
N ALA A 101 14.48 -13.87 -2.85
CA ALA A 101 15.40 -13.77 -1.74
C ALA A 101 15.20 -14.91 -0.74
N LYS A 102 16.28 -15.39 -0.13
CA LYS A 102 16.18 -16.41 0.92
C LYS A 102 15.42 -15.88 2.13
N VAL A 103 14.56 -16.72 2.69
CA VAL A 103 13.86 -16.46 3.95
C VAL A 103 14.65 -17.15 5.05
N GLU A 104 15.39 -16.35 5.81
CA GLU A 104 16.18 -16.79 6.96
C GLU A 104 15.64 -16.14 8.23
N LYS A 105 15.98 -16.71 9.40
CA LYS A 105 15.57 -16.13 10.68
C LYS A 105 16.13 -14.71 10.84
N GLY A 106 15.29 -13.76 11.19
CA GLY A 106 15.57 -12.33 11.28
C GLY A 106 15.62 -11.60 9.93
N SER A 107 15.41 -12.30 8.81
CA SER A 107 15.40 -11.67 7.49
C SER A 107 14.12 -10.87 7.25
N ILE A 108 14.19 -9.93 6.30
CA ILE A 108 13.01 -9.19 5.82
C ILE A 108 11.93 -10.16 5.32
N GLY A 109 12.33 -11.24 4.66
CA GLY A 109 11.40 -12.26 4.17
C GLY A 109 10.63 -12.93 5.31
N GLU A 110 11.27 -13.26 6.43
CA GLU A 110 10.60 -13.86 7.59
C GLU A 110 9.60 -12.88 8.21
N ASN A 111 10.02 -11.63 8.44
CA ASN A 111 9.13 -10.60 9.00
C ASN A 111 7.92 -10.35 8.10
N PHE A 112 8.12 -10.39 6.77
CA PHE A 112 7.02 -10.24 5.83
C PHE A 112 6.04 -11.43 5.92
N LEU A 113 6.52 -12.66 6.00
CA LEU A 113 5.65 -13.83 6.16
C LEU A 113 4.92 -13.87 7.51
N GLN A 114 5.53 -13.34 8.57
CA GLN A 114 4.84 -13.17 9.86
C GLN A 114 3.69 -12.16 9.76
N GLN A 115 3.85 -11.11 8.95
CA GLN A 115 2.80 -10.11 8.72
C GLN A 115 1.68 -10.63 7.82
N TYR A 116 1.99 -11.56 6.90
CA TYR A 116 1.05 -12.14 5.94
C TYR A 116 1.08 -13.68 5.99
N PRO A 117 0.70 -14.32 7.11
CA PRO A 117 0.81 -15.77 7.27
C PRO A 117 0.00 -16.56 6.21
N GLU A 118 -1.04 -15.96 5.63
CA GLU A 118 -1.88 -16.56 4.58
C GLU A 118 -1.12 -16.88 3.29
N ILE A 119 0.03 -16.23 3.04
CA ILE A 119 0.83 -16.45 1.83
C ILE A 119 1.92 -17.51 2.00
N ASP A 120 2.16 -18.02 3.21
CA ASP A 120 3.17 -19.06 3.50
C ASP A 120 2.77 -20.45 2.96
N ASN A 121 1.63 -20.56 2.29
CA ASN A 121 1.21 -21.77 1.62
C ASN A 121 2.03 -21.97 0.33
N PHE A 122 3.01 -22.88 0.40
CA PHE A 122 4.01 -23.30 -0.60
C PHE A 122 3.51 -23.68 -2.00
N ASP A 123 2.22 -23.62 -2.27
CA ASP A 123 1.58 -24.42 -3.31
C ASP A 123 1.45 -23.72 -4.67
N LYS A 124 2.04 -22.54 -4.83
CA LYS A 124 2.04 -21.83 -6.11
C LYS A 124 3.47 -21.70 -6.61
N THR A 125 3.76 -22.43 -7.68
CA THR A 125 5.04 -22.30 -8.40
C THR A 125 5.17 -20.90 -9.01
N ARG A 126 6.41 -20.53 -9.37
CA ARG A 126 6.83 -19.24 -9.94
C ARG A 126 6.05 -18.76 -11.19
N GLY A 127 5.21 -19.63 -11.78
CA GLY A 127 4.30 -19.31 -12.89
C GLY A 127 2.81 -19.23 -12.52
N GLN A 128 2.43 -19.58 -11.29
CA GLN A 128 1.05 -19.54 -10.78
C GLN A 128 0.80 -18.35 -9.83
N GLY A 129 1.74 -17.40 -9.78
CA GLY A 129 1.64 -16.22 -8.92
C GLY A 129 1.96 -16.51 -7.44
N GLY A 130 2.79 -17.51 -7.16
CA GLY A 130 3.28 -17.77 -5.80
C GLY A 130 4.21 -16.67 -5.29
N ILE A 131 4.07 -16.35 -4.00
CA ILE A 131 4.93 -15.38 -3.31
C ILE A 131 6.08 -16.10 -2.59
N VAL A 132 5.86 -17.36 -2.18
CA VAL A 132 6.86 -18.20 -1.53
C VAL A 132 7.25 -19.35 -2.48
N GLU A 133 8.55 -19.52 -2.66
CA GLU A 133 9.15 -20.52 -3.54
C GLU A 133 9.98 -21.51 -2.72
N ARG A 134 10.07 -22.76 -3.19
CA ARG A 134 11.11 -23.69 -2.72
C ARG A 134 12.46 -23.28 -3.32
N GLY A 135 13.41 -23.01 -2.44
CA GLY A 135 14.82 -22.92 -2.77
C GLY A 135 15.47 -24.31 -2.82
N GLY A 136 16.76 -24.36 -2.51
CA GLY A 136 17.50 -25.62 -2.43
C GLY A 136 17.14 -26.45 -1.21
N THR A 137 17.46 -27.73 -1.24
CA THR A 137 17.45 -28.58 -0.04
C THR A 137 18.80 -28.46 0.65
N ARG A 138 18.78 -28.17 1.96
CA ARG A 138 19.98 -28.13 2.80
C ARG A 138 20.51 -29.55 3.07
N PRO A 139 21.78 -29.70 3.49
CA PRO A 139 22.34 -31.02 3.83
C PRO A 139 21.58 -31.78 4.93
N ASP A 140 20.85 -31.08 5.79
CA ASP A 140 19.98 -31.64 6.84
C ASP A 140 18.60 -32.11 6.33
N GLY A 141 18.34 -32.02 5.02
CA GLY A 141 17.08 -32.38 4.39
C GLY A 141 16.00 -31.30 4.45
N THR A 142 16.25 -30.16 5.09
CA THR A 142 15.28 -29.05 5.14
C THR A 142 15.24 -28.30 3.81
N VAL A 143 14.05 -27.87 3.39
CA VAL A 143 13.87 -27.08 2.16
C VAL A 143 14.01 -25.60 2.50
N GLU A 144 14.91 -24.91 1.80
CA GLU A 144 15.03 -23.46 1.93
C GLU A 144 13.78 -22.77 1.39
N LYS A 145 13.24 -21.83 2.16
CA LYS A 145 12.17 -20.95 1.70
C LYS A 145 12.78 -19.75 0.98
N GLN A 146 12.20 -19.34 -0.14
CA GLN A 146 12.52 -18.10 -0.81
C GLN A 146 11.26 -17.27 -1.01
N ILE A 147 11.38 -15.95 -1.00
CA ILE A 147 10.30 -15.02 -1.30
C ILE A 147 10.52 -14.40 -2.67
N TYR A 148 9.54 -14.52 -3.56
CA TYR A 148 9.54 -13.83 -4.84
C TYR A 148 9.23 -12.35 -4.60
N VAL A 149 10.25 -11.49 -4.76
CA VAL A 149 10.19 -10.09 -4.30
C VAL A 149 9.11 -9.30 -5.01
N ALA A 150 9.01 -9.41 -6.34
CA ALA A 150 7.98 -8.68 -7.08
C ALA A 150 6.56 -9.14 -6.71
N GLY A 151 6.37 -10.45 -6.49
CA GLY A 151 5.08 -10.99 -6.02
C GLY A 151 4.71 -10.49 -4.62
N ALA A 152 5.66 -10.47 -3.69
CA ALA A 152 5.46 -9.95 -2.34
C ALA A 152 5.16 -8.45 -2.32
N VAL A 153 5.89 -7.64 -3.10
CA VAL A 153 5.61 -6.20 -3.26
C VAL A 153 4.21 -5.98 -3.82
N GLY A 154 3.86 -6.68 -4.92
CA GLY A 154 2.53 -6.59 -5.52
C GLY A 154 1.42 -7.02 -4.57
N TYR A 155 1.64 -8.06 -3.77
CA TYR A 155 0.68 -8.51 -2.76
C TYR A 155 0.45 -7.46 -1.68
N ALA A 156 1.52 -6.88 -1.12
CA ALA A 156 1.40 -5.83 -0.11
C ALA A 156 0.68 -4.59 -0.67
N ILE A 157 1.00 -4.17 -1.90
CA ILE A 157 0.29 -3.06 -2.57
C ILE A 157 -1.19 -3.40 -2.75
N LYS A 158 -1.52 -4.62 -3.17
CA LYS A 158 -2.92 -5.05 -3.30
C LYS A 158 -3.67 -4.97 -1.96
N ARG A 159 -3.07 -5.44 -0.86
CA ARG A 159 -3.67 -5.32 0.49
C ARG A 159 -3.82 -3.86 0.92
N ALA A 160 -2.87 -3.00 0.55
CA ALA A 160 -2.97 -1.55 0.75
C ALA A 160 -4.18 -0.96 0.01
N SER A 161 -4.39 -1.32 -1.26
CA SER A 161 -5.54 -0.90 -2.06
C SER A 161 -6.88 -1.37 -1.51
N GLU A 162 -6.95 -2.62 -1.02
CA GLU A 162 -8.15 -3.16 -0.39
C GLU A 162 -8.52 -2.37 0.88
N GLU A 163 -7.52 -2.07 1.71
CA GLU A 163 -7.72 -1.29 2.93
C GLU A 163 -8.02 0.20 2.63
N LEU A 164 -7.46 0.76 1.55
CA LEU A 164 -7.74 2.13 1.12
C LEU A 164 -9.21 2.31 0.73
N LYS A 165 -9.82 1.32 0.07
CA LYS A 165 -11.26 1.33 -0.22
C LYS A 165 -12.11 1.37 1.05
N ILE A 166 -11.65 0.71 2.12
CA ILE A 166 -12.31 0.76 3.43
C ILE A 166 -12.17 2.16 4.02
N ALA A 167 -10.96 2.74 4.02
CA ALA A 167 -10.71 4.09 4.51
C ALA A 167 -11.55 5.14 3.77
N ASP A 168 -11.63 5.08 2.44
CA ASP A 168 -12.44 5.98 1.61
C ASP A 168 -13.94 5.85 1.90
N SER A 169 -14.43 4.61 2.08
CA SER A 169 -15.81 4.36 2.50
C SER A 169 -16.14 4.94 3.87
N LEU A 170 -15.21 4.83 4.83
CA LEU A 170 -15.37 5.40 6.17
C LEU A 170 -15.37 6.93 6.12
N LEU A 171 -14.45 7.53 5.37
CA LEU A 171 -14.37 8.97 5.17
C LEU A 171 -15.67 9.54 4.59
N SER A 172 -16.24 8.88 3.58
CA SER A 172 -17.49 9.29 2.93
C SER A 172 -18.73 9.20 3.81
N ARG A 173 -18.69 8.43 4.91
CA ARG A 173 -19.81 8.32 5.87
C ARG A 173 -19.77 9.38 6.97
N ASN A 174 -18.62 10.01 7.15
CA ASN A 174 -18.37 11.00 8.20
C ASN A 174 -18.54 12.45 7.70
N ASN A 175 -18.66 12.64 6.39
CA ASN A 175 -18.98 13.92 5.73
C ASN A 175 -20.45 13.95 5.33
#